data_AF-A0A7T7JDI3-F1
#
_entry.id   AF-A0A7T7JDI3-F1
#
_cell.length_a   1.000
_cell.length_b   1.000
_cell.length_c   1.000
_cell.angle_alpha   90.00
_cell.angle_beta   90.00
_cell.angle_gamma   90.00
#
_symmetry.space_group_name_H-M   'P 1'
#
loop_
_entity.id
_entity.type
_entity.pdbx_description
1 polymer ?
#
loop_
_entity_poly.entity_id
_entity_poly.type
_entity_poly.pdbx_seq_one_letter_code
_entity_poly.pdbx_strand_id
1 'polypeptide(L)'
;MFMPSLEAPLDQPYPFVYIIAIRNEGEEAVTFLGRKWVVTSESGERTVVEGDGIIGQKPRISPEEVFSYNSYHTVAANSIASGAYFGRLDNGEPVCVRIPEFKMNVPG
;
A
#
# COMPACT_ATOMS: atom_id res chain seq x y z
N MET A 1 -0.30 -2.27 -12.24
CA MET A 1 -0.03 -2.09 -13.68
C MET A 1 1.47 -1.99 -13.88
N PHE A 2 2.06 -2.79 -14.78
CA PHE A 2 3.49 -2.69 -15.10
C PHE A 2 3.80 -1.38 -15.84
N MET A 3 4.87 -0.67 -15.44
CA MET A 3 5.23 0.67 -15.95
C MET A 3 6.75 0.81 -16.17
N PRO A 4 7.30 0.31 -17.29
CA PRO A 4 8.75 0.21 -17.51
C PRO A 4 9.49 1.55 -17.56
N SER A 5 8.79 2.67 -17.67
CA SER A 5 9.37 4.01 -17.65
C SER A 5 9.71 4.52 -16.24
N LEU A 6 9.29 3.82 -15.18
CA LEU A 6 9.61 4.19 -13.81
C LEU A 6 11.02 3.71 -13.42
N GLU A 7 11.61 4.43 -12.47
CA GLU A 7 12.87 4.03 -11.86
C GLU A 7 12.70 2.71 -11.11
N ALA A 8 13.62 1.78 -11.35
CA ALA A 8 13.66 0.48 -10.72
C ALA A 8 15.12 0.05 -10.56
N PRO A 9 15.49 -0.58 -9.43
CA PRO A 9 16.84 -1.07 -9.24
C PRO A 9 17.08 -2.32 -10.10
N LEU A 10 18.34 -2.61 -10.42
CA LEU A 10 18.71 -3.69 -11.34
C LEU A 10 18.25 -5.08 -10.88
N ASP A 11 18.16 -5.30 -9.57
CA ASP A 11 17.73 -6.54 -8.94
C ASP A 11 16.20 -6.70 -8.88
N GLN A 12 15.44 -5.61 -9.06
CA GLN A 12 13.97 -5.63 -9.11
C GLN A 12 13.46 -4.77 -10.29
N PRO A 13 13.76 -5.17 -11.54
CA PRO A 13 13.62 -4.30 -12.70
C PRO A 13 12.15 -4.09 -13.14
N TYR A 14 11.18 -4.70 -12.46
CA TYR A 14 9.77 -4.64 -12.85
C TYR A 14 8.95 -3.72 -11.93
N PRO A 15 8.81 -2.43 -12.25
CA PRO A 15 7.95 -1.51 -11.50
C PRO A 15 6.46 -1.71 -11.83
N PHE A 16 5.64 -1.86 -10.78
CA PHE A 16 4.19 -1.97 -10.85
C PHE A 16 3.51 -0.84 -10.09
N VAL A 17 2.85 0.05 -10.83
CA VAL A 17 2.00 1.10 -10.27
C VAL A 17 0.71 0.52 -9.72
N TYR A 18 0.30 1.01 -8.55
CA TYR A 18 -1.02 0.79 -7.98
C TYR A 18 -1.65 2.13 -7.60
N ILE A 19 -2.97 2.17 -7.62
CA ILE A 19 -3.79 3.29 -7.15
C ILE A 19 -4.67 2.72 -6.05
N ILE A 20 -4.66 3.35 -4.88
CA ILE A 20 -5.48 2.95 -3.73
C ILE A 20 -6.33 4.12 -3.31
N ALA A 21 -7.62 3.84 -3.11
CA ALA A 21 -8.58 4.74 -2.50
C ALA A 21 -8.98 4.17 -1.14
N ILE A 22 -8.92 5.01 -0.11
CA ILE A 22 -9.35 4.70 1.25
C ILE A 22 -10.58 5.55 1.52
N ARG A 23 -11.74 4.91 1.62
CA ARG A 23 -13.00 5.54 1.98
C ARG A 23 -13.26 5.29 3.47
N ASN A 24 -13.62 6.34 4.19
CA ASN A 24 -14.13 6.18 5.55
C ASN A 24 -15.65 6.02 5.52
N GLU A 25 -16.12 4.79 5.73
CA GLU A 25 -17.54 4.44 5.84
C GLU A 25 -18.02 4.40 7.30
N GLY A 26 -17.18 4.85 8.24
CA GLY A 26 -17.52 4.96 9.66
C GLY A 26 -18.06 6.34 10.03
N GLU A 27 -18.50 6.47 11.28
CA GLU A 27 -19.09 7.70 11.82
C GLU A 27 -18.05 8.67 12.42
N GLU A 28 -16.83 8.20 12.65
CA GLU A 28 -15.73 8.99 13.20
C GLU A 28 -14.60 9.16 12.20
N ALA A 29 -13.87 10.28 12.28
CA ALA A 29 -12.71 10.49 11.43
C ALA A 29 -11.54 9.59 11.84
N VAL A 30 -10.79 9.09 10.84
CA VAL A 30 -9.62 8.24 11.03
C VAL A 30 -8.37 9.00 10.60
N THR A 31 -7.34 9.07 11.44
CA THR A 31 -5.99 9.53 11.06
C THR A 31 -5.07 8.34 10.85
N PHE A 32 -4.57 8.14 9.64
CA PHE A 32 -3.57 7.10 9.34
C PHE A 32 -2.16 7.58 9.67
N LEU A 33 -1.42 6.75 10.39
CA LEU A 33 -0.12 7.05 10.97
C LEU A 33 1.01 6.26 10.33
N GLY A 34 0.72 5.11 9.75
CA GLY A 34 1.72 4.23 9.15
C GLY A 34 1.12 3.14 8.29
N ARG A 35 1.99 2.43 7.59
CA ARG A 35 1.64 1.32 6.71
C ARG A 35 2.63 0.18 6.83
N LYS A 36 2.16 -1.02 6.54
CA LYS A 36 2.97 -2.21 6.34
C LYS A 36 2.55 -2.87 5.04
N TRP A 37 3.54 -3.24 4.25
CA TRP A 37 3.41 -4.05 3.06
C TRP A 37 4.15 -5.37 3.23
N VAL A 38 3.61 -6.42 2.64
CA VAL A 38 4.23 -7.72 2.49
C VAL A 38 4.15 -8.04 1.00
N VAL A 39 5.32 -8.12 0.36
CA VAL A 39 5.45 -8.54 -1.04
C VAL A 39 6.03 -9.94 -1.04
N THR A 40 5.27 -10.91 -1.55
CA THR A 40 5.67 -12.32 -1.63
C THR A 40 5.93 -12.67 -3.09
N SER A 41 7.14 -13.09 -3.42
CA SER A 41 7.49 -13.57 -4.76
C SER A 41 6.95 -14.98 -5.01
N GLU A 42 6.92 -15.42 -6.27
CA GLU A 42 6.55 -16.78 -6.66
C GLU A 42 7.50 -17.86 -6.11
N SER A 43 8.73 -17.50 -5.77
CA SER A 43 9.68 -18.40 -5.09
C SER A 43 9.38 -18.55 -3.58
N GLY A 44 8.43 -17.77 -3.05
CA GLY A 44 8.05 -17.76 -1.64
C GLY A 44 8.86 -16.79 -0.78
N GLU A 45 9.81 -16.05 -1.36
CA GLU A 45 10.54 -14.99 -0.67
C GLU A 45 9.58 -13.86 -0.27
N ARG A 46 9.76 -13.32 0.94
CA ARG A 46 8.90 -12.27 1.49
C ARG A 46 9.69 -11.03 1.86
N THR A 47 9.34 -9.92 1.24
CA THR A 47 9.85 -8.59 1.58
C THR A 47 8.80 -7.84 2.38
N VAL A 48 9.19 -7.36 3.56
CA VAL A 48 8.33 -6.55 4.42
C VAL A 48 8.77 -5.11 4.35
N VAL A 49 7.85 -4.20 4.02
CA VAL A 49 8.11 -2.76 3.95
C VAL A 49 7.20 -2.05 4.93
N GLU A 50 7.80 -1.45 5.95
CA GLU A 50 7.11 -0.63 6.94
C GLU A 50 7.49 0.83 6.74
N GLY A 51 6.56 1.74 7.00
CA GLY A 51 6.85 3.15 6.87
C GLY A 51 5.81 4.05 7.52
N ASP A 52 6.30 5.20 7.98
CA ASP A 52 5.46 6.25 8.52
C ASP A 52 4.56 6.85 7.43
N GLY A 53 3.32 7.10 7.83
CA GLY A 53 2.25 7.61 6.99
C GLY A 53 1.93 6.75 5.77
N ILE A 54 1.26 7.39 4.83
CA ILE A 54 0.95 6.91 3.49
C ILE A 54 1.60 7.92 2.55
N ILE A 55 2.54 7.49 1.70
CA ILE A 55 3.33 8.36 0.81
C ILE A 55 3.96 9.58 1.51
N GLY A 56 4.37 9.43 2.78
CA GLY A 56 4.94 10.52 3.59
C GLY A 56 3.90 11.47 4.21
N GLN A 57 2.61 11.22 4.01
CA GLN A 57 1.50 11.99 4.58
C GLN A 57 0.81 11.19 5.69
N LYS A 58 0.20 11.88 6.66
CA LYS A 58 -0.66 11.28 7.70
C LYS A 58 -2.09 11.75 7.48
N PRO A 59 -2.82 11.20 6.49
CA PRO A 59 -4.13 11.70 6.13
C PRO A 59 -5.12 11.46 7.27
N ARG A 60 -5.90 12.50 7.60
CA ARG A 60 -7.11 12.40 8.39
C ARG A 60 -8.29 12.36 7.44
N ILE A 61 -9.05 11.26 7.46
CA ILE A 61 -10.18 11.02 6.55
C ILE A 61 -11.47 11.11 7.37
N SER A 62 -12.28 12.12 7.07
CA SER A 62 -13.58 12.33 7.72
C SER A 62 -14.61 11.30 7.25
N PRO A 63 -15.73 11.10 7.96
CA PRO A 63 -16.84 10.28 7.47
C PRO A 63 -17.24 10.63 6.03
N GLU A 64 -17.48 9.62 5.20
CA GLU A 64 -17.79 9.71 3.75
C GLU A 64 -16.67 10.26 2.86
N GLU A 65 -15.55 10.70 3.43
CA GLU A 65 -14.40 11.21 2.69
C GLU A 65 -13.58 10.06 2.08
N VAL A 66 -12.91 10.37 0.97
CA VAL A 66 -12.02 9.45 0.26
C VAL A 66 -10.64 10.07 0.12
N PHE A 67 -9.62 9.36 0.60
CA PHE A 67 -8.23 9.65 0.30
C PHE A 67 -7.71 8.71 -0.78
N SER A 68 -7.23 9.26 -1.89
CA SER A 68 -6.70 8.48 -3.01
C SER A 68 -5.24 8.82 -3.26
N TYR A 69 -4.42 7.81 -3.54
CA TYR A 69 -3.02 7.99 -3.90
C TYR A 69 -2.55 6.92 -4.87
N ASN A 70 -1.47 7.22 -5.59
CA ASN A 70 -0.76 6.26 -6.41
C ASN A 70 0.68 6.10 -5.92
N SER A 71 1.21 4.90 -6.05
CA SER A 71 2.61 4.58 -5.79
C SER A 71 2.96 3.32 -6.58
N TYR A 72 4.10 2.70 -6.32
CA TYR A 72 4.53 1.51 -7.04
C TYR A 72 5.41 0.61 -6.18
N HIS A 73 5.41 -0.68 -6.53
CA HIS A 73 6.41 -1.64 -6.05
C HIS A 73 7.34 -2.02 -7.20
N THR A 74 8.60 -2.23 -6.90
CA THR A 74 9.56 -2.90 -7.80
C THR A 74 9.61 -4.37 -7.41
N VAL A 75 9.63 -5.27 -8.40
CA VAL A 75 9.77 -6.72 -8.16
C VAL A 75 10.73 -7.35 -9.16
N ALA A 76 11.28 -8.50 -8.81
CA ALA A 76 12.18 -9.29 -9.67
C ALA A 76 11.45 -10.40 -10.46
N ALA A 77 10.31 -10.86 -9.95
CA ALA A 77 9.55 -12.00 -10.46
C ALA A 77 8.06 -11.81 -10.17
N ASN A 78 7.21 -12.73 -10.65
CA ASN A 78 5.79 -12.69 -10.32
C ASN A 78 5.62 -12.64 -8.80
N SER A 79 4.78 -11.73 -8.33
CA SER A 79 4.67 -11.43 -6.90
C SER A 79 3.25 -11.08 -6.51
N ILE A 80 2.95 -11.20 -5.23
CA ILE A 80 1.68 -10.80 -4.60
C ILE A 80 2.01 -9.76 -3.52
N ALA A 81 1.36 -8.60 -3.58
CA ALA A 81 1.45 -7.58 -2.53
C ALA A 81 0.18 -7.57 -1.68
N SER A 82 0.35 -7.47 -0.37
CA SER A 82 -0.72 -7.22 0.62
C SER A 82 -0.20 -6.35 1.74
N GLY A 83 -1.08 -5.91 2.64
CA GLY A 83 -0.62 -5.07 3.73
C GLY A 83 -1.69 -4.65 4.72
N ALA A 84 -1.36 -3.63 5.49
CA ALA A 84 -2.30 -2.94 6.37
C ALA A 84 -1.88 -1.48 6.57
N TYR A 85 -2.88 -0.62 6.78
CA TYR A 85 -2.71 0.72 7.33
C TYR A 85 -3.01 0.71 8.83
N PHE A 86 -2.26 1.53 9.58
CA PHE A 86 -2.42 1.71 11.01
C PHE A 86 -2.71 3.17 11.30
N GLY A 87 -3.68 3.42 12.17
CA GLY A 87 -4.14 4.76 12.49
C GLY A 87 -4.87 4.81 13.82
N ARG A 88 -5.57 5.92 14.04
CA ARG A 88 -6.46 6.11 15.19
C ARG A 88 -7.71 6.86 14.78
N LEU A 89 -8.83 6.59 15.45
CA LEU A 89 -9.99 7.47 15.45
C LEU A 89 -9.69 8.76 16.22
N ASP A 90 -10.50 9.79 16.02
CA ASP A 90 -10.41 11.04 16.78
C ASP A 90 -10.62 10.81 18.30
N ASN A 91 -11.41 9.80 18.68
CA ASN A 91 -11.56 9.38 20.09
C ASN A 91 -10.30 8.70 20.68
N GLY A 92 -9.27 8.43 19.86
CA GLY A 92 -8.00 7.82 20.24
C GLY A 92 -7.91 6.30 20.04
N GLU A 93 -9.01 5.61 19.74
CA GLU A 93 -9.05 4.18 19.48
C GLU A 93 -8.16 3.79 18.29
N PRO A 94 -7.39 2.69 18.39
CA PRO A 94 -6.53 2.24 17.30
C PRO A 94 -7.35 1.67 16.15
N VAL A 95 -6.92 1.99 14.92
CA VAL A 95 -7.51 1.48 13.68
C VAL A 95 -6.47 0.69 12.91
N CYS A 96 -6.86 -0.49 12.42
CA CYS A 96 -6.06 -1.32 11.52
C CYS A 96 -6.92 -1.75 10.33
N VAL A 97 -6.53 -1.33 9.12
CA VAL A 97 -7.28 -1.62 7.89
C VAL A 97 -6.40 -2.44 6.97
N ARG A 98 -6.88 -3.62 6.55
CA ARG A 98 -6.13 -4.49 5.63
C ARG A 98 -6.14 -3.91 4.22
N ILE A 99 -5.01 -4.05 3.55
CA ILE A 99 -4.89 -3.86 2.11
C ILE A 99 -5.03 -5.25 1.46
N PRO A 100 -6.08 -5.48 0.64
CA PRO A 100 -6.27 -6.76 -0.02
C PRO A 100 -5.09 -7.13 -0.94
N GLU A 101 -4.93 -8.43 -1.14
CA GLU A 101 -3.92 -8.95 -2.06
C GLU A 101 -4.17 -8.50 -3.50
N PHE A 102 -3.10 -8.09 -4.18
CA PHE A 102 -3.10 -7.94 -5.63
C PHE A 102 -1.84 -8.54 -6.26
N LYS A 103 -2.01 -9.05 -7.48
CA LYS A 103 -0.95 -9.74 -8.23
C LYS A 103 -0.16 -8.75 -9.08
N MET A 104 1.15 -8.97 -9.15
CA MET A 104 2.09 -8.32 -10.03
C MET A 104 2.68 -9.39 -10.92
N ASN A 105 2.10 -9.56 -12.11
CA ASN A 105 2.56 -10.54 -13.10
C ASN A 105 3.57 -9.87 -14.02
N VAL A 106 4.82 -10.34 -14.00
CA VAL A 106 5.90 -9.84 -14.85
C VAL A 106 5.53 -10.10 -16.32
N PRO A 107 5.70 -9.10 -17.22
CA PRO A 107 5.49 -9.32 -18.65
C PRO A 107 6.46 -10.38 -19.20
N GLY A 108 5.94 -11.26 -20.05
CA GLY A 108 6.72 -12.23 -20.83
C GLY A 108 7.01 -11.72 -22.24
#